data_AF-A0A374MX02-F1
#
_entry.id   AF-A0A374MX02-F1
#
_cell.length_a   1.000
_cell.length_b   1.000
_cell.length_c   1.000
_cell.angle_alpha   90.00
_cell.angle_beta   90.00
_cell.angle_gamma   90.00
#
_symmetry.space_group_name_H-M   'P 1'
#
loop_
_entity.id
_entity.type
_entity.pdbx_description
1 polymer ?
#
loop_
_entity_poly.entity_id
_entity_poly.type
_entity_poly.pdbx_seq_one_letter_code
_entity_poly.pdbx_strand_id
1 'polypeptide(L)'
;MQDLDNKNIDNNRKYRCISEMKVGEAIYLHEEELLESPFVLIKAENHETELGWGKAKAICNTATLVSLTTGKKRTAILYCNNGSMRKEALKSIQSQVDDEYNHEAVAWNEPHSRIPVVLKNVQYTHKHNDMYVMTDRKTNEEYEMVPQSWAVPILDKLEYNTIVTIIYYEGKWNFVSKKETVDIGKYKFNIR
;
A
#
# COMPACT_ATOMS: atom_id res chain seq x y z
N MET A 1 25.45 16.25 -27.76
CA MET A 1 24.36 16.85 -26.96
C MET A 1 23.22 15.84 -26.92
N GLN A 2 23.39 14.77 -26.15
CA GLN A 2 22.43 13.67 -25.95
C GLN A 2 22.53 13.36 -24.47
N ASP A 3 21.67 13.94 -23.62
CA ASP A 3 21.60 13.59 -22.18
C ASP A 3 20.42 14.24 -21.41
N LEU A 4 19.45 14.87 -22.09
CA LEU A 4 18.30 15.50 -21.43
C LEU A 4 17.00 14.70 -21.54
N ASP A 5 16.81 13.90 -22.61
CA ASP A 5 15.57 13.12 -22.79
C ASP A 5 15.53 11.82 -21.96
N ASN A 6 16.69 11.25 -21.61
CA ASN A 6 16.74 9.99 -20.86
C ASN A 6 16.42 10.15 -19.37
N LYS A 7 16.67 11.34 -18.80
CA LYS A 7 16.35 11.64 -17.39
C LYS A 7 14.83 11.77 -17.14
N ASN A 8 14.06 12.15 -18.15
CA ASN A 8 12.62 12.33 -18.02
C ASN A 8 11.84 11.00 -18.08
N ILE A 9 12.34 10.03 -18.86
CA ILE A 9 11.73 8.70 -18.96
C ILE A 9 11.95 7.90 -17.66
N ASP A 10 13.12 8.03 -17.03
CA ASP A 10 13.39 7.39 -15.74
C ASP A 10 12.66 8.07 -14.57
N ASN A 11 12.49 9.40 -14.60
CA ASN A 11 11.65 10.09 -13.60
C ASN A 11 10.17 9.70 -13.71
N ASN A 12 9.62 9.53 -14.91
CA ASN A 12 8.24 9.00 -15.09
C ASN A 12 8.07 7.53 -14.67
N ARG A 13 9.16 6.76 -14.53
CA ARG A 13 9.11 5.42 -13.93
C ARG A 13 9.20 5.44 -12.41
N LYS A 14 9.86 6.45 -11.84
CA LYS A 14 10.06 6.62 -10.40
C LYS A 14 8.80 7.13 -9.68
N TYR A 15 7.95 7.83 -10.41
CA TYR A 15 6.79 8.56 -9.94
C TYR A 15 5.54 8.09 -10.68
N ARG A 16 4.73 7.23 -10.06
CA ARG A 16 3.45 6.76 -10.60
C ARG A 16 2.29 7.18 -9.69
N CYS A 17 1.14 7.40 -10.29
CA CYS A 17 -0.10 7.55 -9.52
C CYS A 17 -0.32 6.27 -8.71
N ILE A 18 -0.76 6.38 -7.46
CA ILE A 18 -0.96 5.19 -6.60
C ILE A 18 -2.09 4.31 -7.13
N SER A 19 -3.00 4.86 -7.93
CA SER A 19 -3.96 4.07 -8.70
C SER A 19 -3.30 3.06 -9.66
N GLU A 20 -2.03 3.24 -10.01
CA GLU A 20 -1.22 2.27 -10.76
C GLU A 20 -0.40 1.34 -9.87
N MET A 21 -0.46 1.52 -8.55
CA MET A 21 0.20 0.63 -7.62
C MET A 21 -0.50 -0.72 -7.55
N LYS A 22 0.31 -1.75 -7.34
CA LYS A 22 -0.15 -3.12 -7.13
C LYS A 22 0.00 -3.51 -5.68
N VAL A 23 -0.82 -4.45 -5.23
CA VAL A 23 -0.66 -5.06 -3.91
C VAL A 23 0.78 -5.59 -3.77
N GLY A 24 1.43 -5.23 -2.67
CA GLY A 24 2.83 -5.52 -2.38
C GLY A 24 3.83 -4.45 -2.79
N GLU A 25 3.41 -3.39 -3.47
CA GLU A 25 4.25 -2.21 -3.66
C GLU A 25 4.20 -1.30 -2.43
N ALA A 26 5.29 -0.58 -2.18
CA ALA A 26 5.42 0.30 -1.02
C ALA A 26 5.88 1.71 -1.43
N ILE A 27 5.52 2.71 -0.62
CA ILE A 27 5.80 4.14 -0.80
C ILE A 27 6.06 4.82 0.55
N TYR A 28 6.69 5.99 0.54
CA TYR A 28 6.79 6.84 1.72
C TYR A 28 5.61 7.79 1.82
N LEU A 29 5.07 7.95 3.03
CA LEU A 29 3.97 8.86 3.34
C LEU A 29 4.20 9.57 4.66
N HIS A 30 3.66 10.78 4.78
CA HIS A 30 3.67 11.53 6.02
C HIS A 30 2.69 10.93 7.04
N GLU A 31 3.16 10.72 8.26
CA GLU A 31 2.37 10.30 9.42
C GLU A 31 2.54 11.40 10.49
N GLU A 32 1.51 11.76 11.25
CA GLU A 32 1.51 13.00 12.07
C GLU A 32 2.77 13.18 12.95
N GLU A 33 3.30 12.09 13.49
CA GLU A 33 4.49 12.07 14.35
C GLU A 33 5.79 11.67 13.62
N LEU A 34 5.73 11.31 12.33
CA LEU A 34 6.86 10.82 11.53
C LEU A 34 6.94 11.56 10.19
N LEU A 35 8.09 12.18 9.93
CA LEU A 35 8.35 12.95 8.70
C LEU A 35 8.02 12.15 7.44
N GLU A 36 8.47 10.90 7.37
CA GLU A 36 8.09 9.93 6.34
C GLU A 36 8.08 8.52 6.96
N SER A 37 7.00 7.79 6.71
CA SER A 37 6.82 6.38 7.09
C SER A 37 6.69 5.53 5.84
N PRO A 38 7.37 4.37 5.75
CA PRO A 38 7.14 3.41 4.68
C PRO A 38 5.77 2.74 4.85
N PHE A 39 4.92 2.83 3.84
CA PHE A 39 3.64 2.16 3.77
C PHE A 39 3.61 1.15 2.63
N VAL A 40 3.11 -0.05 2.91
CA VAL A 40 2.86 -1.09 1.90
C VAL A 40 1.38 -1.16 1.53
N LEU A 41 1.09 -1.25 0.24
CA LEU A 41 -0.25 -1.47 -0.28
C LEU A 41 -0.65 -2.94 -0.09
N ILE A 42 -1.62 -3.20 0.78
CA ILE A 42 -2.07 -4.57 1.09
C ILE A 42 -3.39 -4.94 0.43
N LYS A 43 -4.14 -3.94 -0.04
CA LYS A 43 -5.42 -4.11 -0.71
C LYS A 43 -5.66 -2.91 -1.61
N ALA A 44 -6.12 -3.12 -2.83
CA ALA A 44 -6.61 -2.07 -3.71
C ALA A 44 -7.95 -2.51 -4.31
N GLU A 45 -8.90 -1.60 -4.38
CA GLU A 45 -10.19 -1.78 -5.01
C GLU A 45 -10.39 -0.66 -6.02
N ASN A 46 -10.63 -1.02 -7.29
CA ASN A 46 -10.85 -0.01 -8.32
C ASN A 46 -12.34 0.29 -8.41
N HIS A 47 -12.69 1.57 -8.52
CA HIS A 47 -14.03 2.08 -8.72
C HIS A 47 -14.00 3.00 -9.93
N GLU A 48 -14.81 2.73 -10.95
CA GLU A 48 -15.06 3.70 -12.01
C GLU A 48 -16.16 4.64 -11.53
N THR A 49 -15.86 5.92 -11.38
CA THR A 49 -16.85 6.94 -11.01
C THR A 49 -16.91 8.02 -12.08
N GLU A 50 -18.12 8.38 -12.49
CA GLU A 50 -18.33 9.57 -13.31
C GLU A 50 -18.27 10.79 -12.38
N LEU A 51 -17.17 11.58 -12.49
CA LEU A 51 -17.13 12.87 -11.81
C LEU A 51 -18.12 13.78 -12.51
N GLY A 52 -19.08 14.31 -11.74
CA GLY A 52 -20.34 14.92 -12.21
C GLY A 52 -20.27 16.12 -13.15
N TRP A 53 -19.18 16.38 -13.87
CA TRP A 53 -19.07 17.41 -14.92
C TRP A 53 -18.68 16.77 -16.26
N GLY A 54 -19.60 16.04 -16.88
CA GLY A 54 -19.59 15.71 -18.31
C GLY A 54 -18.35 14.98 -18.86
N LYS A 55 -18.50 13.69 -19.19
CA LYS A 55 -17.58 12.85 -19.99
C LYS A 55 -16.22 12.47 -19.36
N ALA A 56 -15.82 13.02 -18.22
CA ALA A 56 -14.59 12.59 -17.54
C ALA A 56 -14.88 11.41 -16.59
N LYS A 57 -14.50 10.19 -16.99
CA LYS A 57 -14.45 9.03 -16.09
C LYS A 57 -13.19 9.12 -15.24
N ALA A 58 -13.33 9.16 -13.93
CA ALA A 58 -12.22 8.98 -13.02
C ALA A 58 -12.20 7.53 -12.55
N ILE A 59 -11.01 6.93 -12.55
CA ILE A 59 -10.78 5.68 -11.85
C ILE A 59 -10.33 6.08 -10.45
N CYS A 60 -11.20 5.83 -9.47
CA CYS A 60 -10.94 6.01 -8.05
C CYS A 60 -10.52 4.65 -7.51
N ASN A 61 -9.31 4.51 -6.97
CA ASN A 61 -8.92 3.27 -6.32
C ASN A 61 -8.94 3.47 -4.81
N THR A 62 -9.74 2.69 -4.09
CA THR A 62 -9.63 2.63 -2.62
C THR A 62 -8.50 1.68 -2.29
N ALA A 63 -7.46 2.19 -1.64
CA ALA A 63 -6.29 1.44 -1.22
C ALA A 63 -6.27 1.31 0.30
N THR A 64 -5.90 0.14 0.81
CA THR A 64 -5.50 -0.03 2.20
C THR A 64 -3.99 -0.17 2.28
N LEU A 65 -3.38 0.76 3.01
CA LEU A 65 -1.95 0.84 3.26
C LEU A 65 -1.66 0.48 4.71
N VAL A 66 -0.53 -0.16 4.98
CA VAL A 66 -0.03 -0.46 6.34
C VAL A 66 1.32 0.20 6.53
N SER A 67 1.47 0.98 7.60
CA SER A 67 2.76 1.54 8.02
C SER A 67 3.65 0.40 8.52
N LEU A 68 4.85 0.26 7.94
CA LEU A 68 5.84 -0.70 8.45
C LEU A 68 6.47 -0.20 9.76
N THR A 69 6.33 1.09 10.10
CA THR A 69 6.85 1.62 11.36
C THR A 69 5.88 1.38 12.51
N THR A 70 4.59 1.66 12.30
CA THR A 70 3.59 1.70 13.39
C THR A 70 2.54 0.60 13.31
N GLY A 71 2.45 -0.13 12.20
CA GLY A 71 1.38 -1.10 11.93
C GLY A 71 0.01 -0.47 11.69
N LYS A 72 -0.10 0.87 11.74
CA LYS A 72 -1.36 1.58 11.49
C LYS A 72 -1.80 1.35 10.06
N LYS A 73 -3.09 1.06 9.92
CA LYS A 73 -3.76 0.99 8.62
C LYS A 73 -4.24 2.37 8.23
N ARG A 74 -4.08 2.70 6.96
CA ARG A 74 -4.71 3.88 6.35
C ARG A 74 -5.48 3.44 5.12
N THR A 75 -6.68 3.97 4.99
CA THR A 75 -7.41 3.92 3.73
C THR A 75 -6.97 5.13 2.92
N ALA A 76 -6.67 4.97 1.64
CA ALA A 76 -6.37 6.07 0.74
C ALA A 76 -7.31 5.97 -0.45
N ILE A 77 -7.87 7.09 -0.89
CA ILE A 77 -8.70 7.14 -2.10
C ILE A 77 -7.87 7.80 -3.18
N LEU A 78 -7.60 7.05 -4.23
CA LEU A 78 -6.56 7.37 -5.17
C LEU A 78 -7.18 7.80 -6.48
N TYR A 79 -6.89 9.03 -6.89
CA TYR A 79 -7.45 9.58 -8.11
C TYR A 79 -6.37 9.58 -9.18
N CYS A 80 -6.60 8.80 -10.24
CA CYS A 80 -5.79 8.87 -11.44
C CYS A 80 -6.38 9.94 -12.35
N ASN A 81 -5.70 11.08 -12.46
CA ASN A 81 -5.90 11.96 -13.59
C ASN A 81 -4.55 12.08 -14.30
N ASN A 82 -4.54 11.94 -15.62
CA ASN A 82 -3.35 12.07 -16.47
C ASN A 82 -2.82 13.53 -16.51
N GLY A 83 -2.73 14.20 -15.36
CA GLY A 83 -2.25 15.58 -15.20
C GLY A 83 -3.31 16.69 -15.26
N SER A 84 -4.61 16.39 -15.36
CA SER A 84 -5.62 17.44 -15.65
C SER A 84 -6.51 17.90 -14.48
N MET A 85 -6.35 17.36 -13.26
CA MET A 85 -7.25 17.69 -12.15
C MET A 85 -6.91 19.05 -11.53
N ARG A 86 -7.87 19.98 -11.53
CA ARG A 86 -7.73 21.27 -10.86
C ARG A 86 -7.72 21.09 -9.34
N LYS A 87 -6.97 21.94 -8.61
CA LYS A 87 -6.84 21.87 -7.14
C LYS A 87 -8.20 21.94 -6.43
N GLU A 88 -9.16 22.67 -6.99
CA GLU A 88 -10.51 22.80 -6.45
C GLU A 88 -11.29 21.49 -6.52
N ALA A 89 -11.09 20.70 -7.58
CA ALA A 89 -11.70 19.37 -7.72
C ALA A 89 -11.12 18.38 -6.70
N LEU A 90 -9.80 18.44 -6.46
CA LEU A 90 -9.16 17.62 -5.43
C LEU A 90 -9.67 17.96 -4.02
N LYS A 91 -9.86 19.25 -3.71
CA LYS A 91 -10.45 19.69 -2.44
C LYS A 91 -11.89 19.21 -2.26
N SER A 92 -12.70 19.29 -3.31
CA SER A 92 -14.07 18.78 -3.28
C SER A 92 -14.12 17.28 -3.06
N ILE A 93 -13.20 16.55 -3.68
CA ILE A 93 -13.02 15.12 -3.49
C ILE A 93 -12.60 14.82 -2.06
N GLN A 94 -11.56 15.49 -1.53
CA GLN A 94 -11.08 15.29 -0.17
C GLN A 94 -12.21 15.53 0.85
N SER A 95 -13.03 16.56 0.65
CA SER A 95 -14.20 16.82 1.50
C SER A 95 -15.19 15.65 1.48
N GLN A 96 -15.46 15.04 0.32
CA GLN A 96 -16.34 13.87 0.24
C GLN A 96 -15.71 12.64 0.93
N VAL A 97 -14.40 12.47 0.80
CA VAL A 97 -13.65 11.41 1.48
C VAL A 97 -13.67 11.60 3.00
N ASP A 98 -13.50 12.84 3.48
CA ASP A 98 -13.54 13.17 4.90
C ASP A 98 -14.93 12.89 5.50
N ASP A 99 -15.99 13.24 4.76
CA ASP A 99 -17.39 13.00 5.15
C ASP A 99 -17.75 11.49 5.16
N GLU A 100 -17.23 10.71 4.21
CA GLU A 100 -17.58 9.28 4.06
C GLU A 100 -16.70 8.35 4.92
N TYR A 101 -15.43 8.72 5.15
CA TYR A 101 -14.42 7.88 5.81
C TYR A 101 -13.87 8.51 7.10
N ASN A 102 -14.62 9.41 7.73
CA ASN A 102 -14.31 10.00 9.04
C ASN A 102 -12.89 10.60 9.14
N HIS A 103 -12.42 11.31 8.10
CA HIS A 103 -11.06 11.90 8.03
C HIS A 103 -9.89 10.89 8.11
N GLU A 104 -10.15 9.58 8.11
CA GLU A 104 -9.09 8.55 8.12
C GLU A 104 -8.53 8.26 6.73
N ALA A 105 -9.17 8.83 5.69
CA ALA A 105 -8.81 8.62 4.31
C ALA A 105 -8.29 9.89 3.65
N VAL A 106 -7.27 9.73 2.81
CA VAL A 106 -6.62 10.84 2.13
C VAL A 106 -6.71 10.66 0.63
N ALA A 107 -7.06 11.74 -0.07
CA ALA A 107 -7.14 11.83 -1.52
C ALA A 107 -5.83 12.38 -2.09
N TRP A 108 -5.14 11.60 -2.92
CA TRP A 108 -3.86 12.02 -3.53
C TRP A 108 -3.92 12.04 -5.06
N ASN A 109 -3.24 13.03 -5.63
CA ASN A 109 -3.06 13.20 -7.07
C ASN A 109 -1.58 13.37 -7.48
N GLU A 110 -0.65 13.41 -6.52
CA GLU A 110 0.78 13.53 -6.80
C GLU A 110 1.45 12.16 -6.86
N PRO A 111 2.49 11.99 -7.67
CA PRO A 111 3.16 10.71 -7.77
C PRO A 111 4.17 10.53 -6.62
N HIS A 112 4.28 9.30 -6.11
CA HIS A 112 5.16 8.97 -5.00
C HIS A 112 6.34 8.10 -5.44
N SER A 113 7.47 8.25 -4.76
CA SER A 113 8.63 7.37 -4.94
C SER A 113 8.33 5.96 -4.43
N ARG A 114 8.54 4.96 -5.28
CA ARG A 114 8.41 3.54 -4.90
C ARG A 114 9.59 3.09 -4.04
N ILE A 115 9.29 2.29 -3.03
CA ILE A 115 10.26 1.61 -2.18
C ILE A 115 10.47 0.19 -2.73
N PRO A 116 11.72 -0.24 -2.98
CA PRO A 116 11.99 -1.61 -3.38
C PRO A 116 11.73 -2.54 -2.18
N VAL A 117 10.78 -3.45 -2.36
CA VAL A 117 10.35 -4.40 -1.32
C VAL A 117 10.03 -5.75 -1.94
N VAL A 118 10.05 -6.80 -1.12
CA VAL A 118 9.60 -8.15 -1.52
C VAL A 118 8.50 -8.59 -0.55
N LEU A 119 7.28 -8.75 -1.05
CA LEU A 119 6.16 -9.26 -0.27
C LEU A 119 6.05 -10.78 -0.41
N LYS A 120 5.80 -11.48 0.71
CA LYS A 120 5.53 -12.92 0.70
C LYS A 120 4.36 -13.28 1.61
N ASN A 121 3.56 -14.23 1.15
CA ASN A 121 2.59 -14.94 1.99
C ASN A 121 3.24 -16.24 2.44
N VAL A 122 3.41 -16.41 3.74
CA VAL A 122 4.17 -17.50 4.38
C VAL A 122 3.37 -18.08 5.53
N GLN A 123 3.74 -19.28 5.96
CA GLN A 123 3.13 -19.92 7.12
C GLN A 123 4.00 -19.71 8.36
N TYR A 124 3.38 -19.29 9.45
CA TYR A 124 4.06 -19.26 10.75
C TYR A 124 4.37 -20.66 11.24
N THR A 125 5.60 -20.88 11.69
CA THR A 125 6.02 -22.16 12.28
C THR A 125 6.19 -22.02 13.78
N HIS A 126 7.19 -21.26 14.22
CA HIS A 126 7.50 -21.15 15.64
C HIS A 126 8.28 -19.87 15.96
N LYS A 127 8.37 -19.57 17.25
CA LYS A 127 9.26 -18.54 17.79
C LYS A 127 10.54 -19.22 18.26
N HIS A 128 11.69 -18.67 17.85
CA HIS A 128 13.00 -19.09 18.30
C HIS A 128 13.72 -17.87 18.89
N ASN A 129 13.87 -17.85 20.23
CA ASN A 129 14.31 -16.67 20.99
C ASN A 129 13.42 -15.44 20.70
N ASP A 130 14.01 -14.34 20.24
CA ASP A 130 13.30 -13.10 19.87
C ASP A 130 12.90 -13.06 18.38
N MET A 131 13.09 -14.17 17.65
CA MET A 131 12.78 -14.27 16.23
C MET A 131 11.56 -15.14 15.98
N TYR A 132 10.81 -14.80 14.94
CA TYR A 132 9.70 -15.61 14.44
C TYR A 132 10.10 -16.23 13.12
N VAL A 133 9.91 -17.54 13.02
CA VAL A 133 10.24 -18.33 11.84
C VAL A 133 8.97 -18.54 11.03
N MET A 134 9.09 -18.27 9.73
CA MET A 134 8.02 -18.43 8.76
C MET A 134 8.53 -19.25 7.59
N THR A 135 7.67 -20.04 6.93
CA THR A 135 8.07 -20.88 5.81
C THR A 135 7.20 -20.61 4.58
N ASP A 136 7.81 -20.45 3.41
CA ASP A 136 7.08 -20.43 2.13
C ASP A 136 6.72 -21.87 1.75
N ARG A 137 5.42 -22.16 1.69
CA ARG A 137 4.91 -23.51 1.40
C ARG A 137 5.29 -24.04 0.02
N LYS A 138 5.57 -23.15 -0.94
CA LYS A 138 5.90 -23.54 -2.32
C LYS A 138 7.38 -23.92 -2.44
N THR A 139 8.25 -23.19 -1.76
CA THR A 139 9.71 -23.36 -1.89
C THR A 139 10.34 -24.10 -0.70
N ASN A 140 9.62 -24.23 0.42
CA ASN A 140 10.13 -24.67 1.72
C ASN A 140 11.27 -23.79 2.27
N GLU A 141 11.42 -22.57 1.76
CA GLU A 141 12.37 -21.60 2.31
C GLU A 141 11.87 -21.08 3.66
N GLU A 142 12.77 -20.97 4.63
CA GLU A 142 12.51 -20.36 5.93
C GLU A 142 12.96 -18.91 5.97
N TYR A 143 12.19 -18.08 6.66
CA TYR A 143 12.46 -16.67 6.89
C TYR A 143 12.42 -16.38 8.38
N GLU A 144 13.55 -15.94 8.89
CA GLU A 144 13.68 -15.47 10.26
C GLU A 144 13.39 -13.96 10.32
N MET A 145 12.51 -13.58 11.23
CA MET A 145 12.06 -12.20 11.38
C MET A 145 12.25 -11.74 12.81
N VAL A 146 13.04 -10.69 13.00
CA VAL A 146 12.99 -9.87 14.22
C VAL A 146 11.79 -8.93 14.08
N PRO A 147 10.78 -9.03 14.96
CA PRO A 147 9.52 -8.33 14.78
C PRO A 147 9.67 -6.83 15.02
N GLN A 148 8.81 -6.04 14.38
CA GLN A 148 8.56 -4.69 14.87
C GLN A 148 7.87 -4.76 16.23
N SER A 149 8.14 -3.82 17.14
CA SER A 149 7.58 -3.83 18.50
C SER A 149 6.04 -3.88 18.51
N TRP A 150 5.39 -3.22 17.55
CA TRP A 150 3.92 -3.24 17.41
C TRP A 150 3.37 -4.60 16.99
N ALA A 151 4.18 -5.42 16.30
CA ALA A 151 3.76 -6.71 15.79
C ALA A 151 3.89 -7.83 16.84
N VAL A 152 4.76 -7.67 17.85
CA VAL A 152 5.01 -8.68 18.90
C VAL A 152 3.72 -9.21 19.55
N PRO A 153 2.77 -8.36 20.02
CA PRO A 153 1.54 -8.86 20.66
C PRO A 153 0.62 -9.66 19.73
N ILE A 154 0.77 -9.48 18.41
CA ILE A 154 0.04 -10.23 17.38
C ILE A 154 0.75 -11.56 17.12
N LEU A 155 2.07 -11.50 16.91
CA LEU A 155 2.91 -12.63 16.58
C LEU A 155 2.97 -13.67 17.71
N ASP A 156 3.01 -13.22 18.97
CA ASP A 156 2.97 -14.09 20.16
C ASP A 156 1.66 -14.91 20.28
N LYS A 157 0.61 -14.51 19.55
CA LYS A 157 -0.70 -15.18 19.54
C LYS A 157 -0.95 -15.95 18.24
N LEU A 158 0.06 -16.13 17.40
CA LEU A 158 -0.08 -16.93 16.19
C LEU A 158 -0.07 -18.42 16.51
N GLU A 159 -0.98 -19.14 15.87
CA GLU A 159 -1.02 -20.59 15.89
C GLU A 159 -0.17 -21.15 14.75
N TYR A 160 0.44 -22.32 14.97
CA TYR A 160 1.20 -23.04 13.94
C TYR A 160 0.40 -23.13 12.62
N ASN A 161 1.10 -22.94 11.50
CA ASN A 161 0.57 -22.89 10.14
C ASN A 161 -0.33 -21.69 9.79
N THR A 162 -0.49 -20.70 10.66
CA THR A 162 -1.22 -19.47 10.31
C THR A 162 -0.56 -18.78 9.12
N ILE A 163 -1.32 -18.52 8.07
CA ILE A 163 -0.83 -17.76 6.91
C ILE A 163 -0.71 -16.29 7.31
N VAL A 164 0.47 -15.73 7.10
CA VAL A 164 0.77 -14.31 7.34
C VAL A 164 1.45 -13.71 6.11
N THR A 165 1.40 -12.40 6.02
CA THR A 165 2.14 -11.64 5.02
C THR A 165 3.34 -10.98 5.69
N ILE A 166 4.52 -11.21 5.12
CA ILE A 166 5.78 -10.55 5.50
C ILE A 166 6.33 -9.75 4.33
N ILE A 167 7.18 -8.78 4.64
CA ILE A 167 7.83 -7.92 3.65
C ILE A 167 9.32 -7.78 3.94
N TYR A 168 10.15 -7.91 2.91
CA TYR A 168 11.56 -7.57 3.00
C TYR A 168 11.76 -6.10 2.68
N TYR A 169 12.26 -5.34 3.65
CA TYR A 169 12.49 -3.91 3.55
C TYR A 169 13.72 -3.55 4.40
N GLU A 170 14.64 -2.77 3.83
CA GLU A 170 15.89 -2.32 4.47
C GLU A 170 16.71 -3.44 5.11
N GLY A 171 16.87 -4.56 4.40
CA GLY A 171 17.74 -5.65 4.83
C GLY A 171 17.12 -6.61 5.85
N LYS A 172 15.83 -6.44 6.20
CA LYS A 172 15.16 -7.29 7.19
C LYS A 172 13.73 -7.65 6.76
N TRP A 173 13.27 -8.81 7.23
CA TRP A 173 11.86 -9.18 7.14
C TRP A 173 11.07 -8.41 8.20
N ASN A 174 9.87 -7.97 7.83
CA ASN A 174 8.94 -7.25 8.69
C ASN A 174 7.54 -7.87 8.57
N PHE A 175 6.75 -7.75 9.62
CA PHE A 175 5.37 -8.22 9.63
C PHE A 175 4.47 -7.19 8.96
N VAL A 176 3.47 -7.67 8.21
CA VAL A 176 2.48 -6.81 7.55
C VAL A 176 1.07 -7.14 8.01
N SER A 177 0.68 -8.42 7.98
CA SER A 177 -0.71 -8.81 8.19
C SER A 177 -0.87 -10.27 8.60
N LYS A 178 -1.88 -10.56 9.44
CA LYS A 178 -2.36 -11.92 9.76
C LYS A 178 -3.24 -12.52 8.66
N LYS A 179 -3.50 -11.77 7.59
CA LYS A 179 -4.30 -12.22 6.45
C LYS A 179 -3.43 -12.19 5.21
N GLU A 180 -3.64 -13.18 4.35
CA GLU A 180 -3.10 -13.20 3.01
C GLU A 180 -3.45 -11.89 2.29
N THR A 181 -2.42 -11.17 1.86
CA THR A 181 -2.60 -10.07 0.92
C THR A 181 -2.81 -10.66 -0.47
N VAL A 182 -4.02 -10.49 -0.98
CA VAL A 182 -4.44 -10.94 -2.31
C VAL A 182 -4.62 -9.69 -3.17
N ASP A 183 -4.12 -9.74 -4.40
CA ASP A 183 -4.45 -8.74 -5.42
C ASP A 183 -5.91 -8.97 -5.85
N ILE A 184 -6.83 -8.27 -5.19
CA ILE A 184 -8.26 -8.39 -5.51
C ILE A 184 -8.49 -7.53 -6.74
N GLY A 185 -8.49 -8.17 -7.92
CA GLY A 185 -8.63 -7.51 -9.20
C GLY A 185 -9.83 -6.56 -9.29
N LYS A 186 -9.79 -5.67 -10.30
CA LYS A 186 -10.75 -4.60 -10.59
C LYS A 186 -12.21 -4.97 -10.25
N TYR A 187 -12.75 -4.34 -9.20
CA TYR A 187 -14.19 -4.24 -9.05
C TYR A 187 -14.73 -3.25 -10.10
N LYS A 188 -15.89 -3.55 -10.69
CA LYS A 188 -16.70 -2.56 -11.40
C LYS A 188 -17.85 -2.21 -10.48
N PHE A 189 -17.85 -0.99 -9.95
CA PHE A 189 -19.04 -0.45 -9.33
C PHE A 189 -19.97 0.03 -10.45
N ASN A 190 -21.17 -0.55 -10.52
CA ASN A 190 -22.27 0.05 -11.25
C ASN A 190 -22.88 1.09 -10.33
N ILE A 191 -22.48 2.35 -10.49
CA ILE A 191 -23.24 3.47 -9.93
C ILE A 191 -24.32 3.79 -10.97
N ARG A 192 -25.58 3.60 -10.60
CA ARG A 192 -26.76 3.97 -11.40
C ARG A 192 -27.07 5.44 -11.24
#